data_AF-A0A6G3TI74-F1
#
_entry.id   AF-A0A6G3TI74-F1
#
_cell.length_a   1.000
_cell.length_b   1.000
_cell.length_c   1.000
_cell.angle_alpha   90.00
_cell.angle_beta   90.00
_cell.angle_gamma   90.00
#
_symmetry.space_group_name_H-M   'P 1'
#
loop_
_entity.id
_entity.type
_entity.pdbx_description
1 polymer ?
#
loop_
_entity_poly.entity_id
_entity_poly.type
_entity_poly.pdbx_seq_one_letter_code
_entity_poly.pdbx_strand_id
1 'polypeptide(L)'
;TAADTAAAGVRPSGYGAVFLAVGECSSFGAVAPTEVPCDSERAAARVTAREDGRAGNGPPCPATTDFVLHISERRPSGDEDGDGAVPRGYACMRKLQPPHPGDPGGGGGPRTVVGDCVHDIGGGKVREAACDGGGEYAPQFQVVEAVATRAQCPASTGLYVRLGGERPVGCARPL
;
A
#
# COMPACT_ATOMS: atom_id res chain seq x y z
N THR A 1 -35.83 30.92 -25.40
CA THR A 1 -34.64 30.30 -26.02
C THR A 1 -33.45 30.55 -25.13
N ALA A 2 -33.01 29.54 -24.38
CA ALA A 2 -31.72 29.52 -23.71
C ALA A 2 -31.36 28.04 -23.54
N ALA A 3 -30.32 27.62 -24.26
CA ALA A 3 -29.75 26.29 -24.19
C ALA A 3 -28.96 26.19 -22.89
N ASP A 4 -29.24 25.17 -22.08
CA ASP A 4 -28.33 24.75 -21.02
C ASP A 4 -27.62 23.49 -21.50
N THR A 5 -26.30 23.60 -21.57
CA THR A 5 -25.41 22.57 -22.09
C THR A 5 -25.20 21.59 -20.94
N ALA A 6 -26.00 20.52 -20.93
CA ALA A 6 -25.83 19.45 -19.95
C ALA A 6 -24.43 18.86 -20.09
N ALA A 7 -23.56 19.21 -19.14
CA ALA A 7 -22.26 18.62 -18.95
C ALA A 7 -22.43 17.09 -18.97
N ALA A 8 -21.68 16.43 -19.85
CA ALA A 8 -21.58 14.98 -19.87
C ALA A 8 -20.99 14.56 -18.52
N GLY A 9 -21.86 14.19 -17.57
CA GLY A 9 -21.45 13.53 -16.35
C GLY A 9 -20.67 12.30 -16.75
N VAL A 10 -19.40 12.24 -16.31
CA VAL A 10 -18.63 11.00 -16.32
C VAL A 10 -19.49 9.98 -15.60
N ARG A 11 -20.01 9.01 -16.35
CA ARG A 11 -20.74 7.89 -15.77
C ARG A 11 -19.79 7.24 -14.75
N PRO A 12 -20.23 6.94 -13.52
CA PRO A 12 -19.40 6.18 -12.60
C PRO A 12 -18.92 4.93 -13.33
N SER A 13 -17.62 4.67 -13.36
CA SER A 13 -17.12 3.37 -13.79
C SER A 13 -17.88 2.33 -12.98
N GLY A 14 -18.47 1.37 -13.69
CA GLY A 14 -19.33 0.39 -13.07
C GLY A 14 -18.53 -0.40 -12.04
N TYR A 15 -18.94 -0.27 -10.78
CA TYR A 15 -18.99 -1.41 -9.89
C TYR A 15 -19.26 -2.72 -10.68
N GLY A 16 -18.39 -3.72 -10.52
CA GLY A 16 -18.80 -5.09 -10.80
C GLY A 16 -18.32 -5.78 -12.08
N ALA A 17 -17.30 -5.28 -12.79
CA ALA A 17 -16.57 -6.16 -13.73
C ALA A 17 -15.51 -7.00 -13.00
N VAL A 18 -14.73 -6.36 -12.12
CA VAL A 18 -13.69 -6.99 -11.30
C VAL A 18 -13.61 -6.25 -9.97
N PHE A 19 -13.80 -6.99 -8.86
CA PHE A 19 -13.78 -6.40 -7.52
C PHE A 19 -12.45 -5.70 -7.21
N LEU A 20 -12.54 -4.45 -6.77
CA LEU A 20 -11.41 -3.57 -6.44
C LEU A 20 -10.36 -3.48 -7.54
N ALA A 21 -10.78 -3.22 -8.79
CA ALA A 21 -9.87 -2.96 -9.91
C ALA A 21 -8.95 -1.74 -9.67
N VAL A 22 -7.87 -1.62 -10.43
CA VAL A 22 -6.98 -0.44 -10.37
C VAL A 22 -7.78 0.83 -10.61
N GLY A 23 -7.71 1.76 -9.65
CA GLY A 23 -8.41 3.02 -9.69
C GLY A 23 -9.73 3.06 -8.94
N GLU A 24 -10.29 1.91 -8.58
CA GLU A 24 -11.52 1.81 -7.79
C GLU A 24 -11.26 2.08 -6.31
N CYS A 25 -12.32 2.43 -5.58
CA CYS A 25 -12.24 2.81 -4.17
C CYS A 25 -12.91 1.80 -3.25
N SER A 26 -12.40 1.71 -2.03
CA SER A 26 -12.96 0.91 -0.96
C SER A 26 -13.37 1.76 0.24
N SER A 27 -14.32 1.24 1.01
CA SER A 27 -14.66 1.76 2.32
C SER A 27 -13.54 1.55 3.34
N PHE A 28 -13.71 2.14 4.53
CA PHE A 28 -12.72 2.05 5.61
C PHE A 28 -12.47 0.61 6.08
N GLY A 29 -11.21 0.34 6.45
CA GLY A 29 -10.79 -0.91 7.06
C GLY A 29 -10.02 -1.82 6.12
N ALA A 30 -9.05 -2.56 6.69
CA ALA A 30 -8.30 -3.59 5.97
C ALA A 30 -9.01 -4.96 5.97
N VAL A 31 -10.11 -5.08 6.74
CA VAL A 31 -10.88 -6.31 6.95
C VAL A 31 -12.29 -6.09 6.41
N ALA A 32 -12.72 -6.96 5.49
CA ALA A 32 -14.02 -6.88 4.82
C ALA A 32 -14.37 -5.50 4.18
N PRO A 33 -13.43 -4.86 3.46
CA PRO A 33 -13.74 -3.62 2.76
C PRO A 33 -14.78 -3.87 1.67
N THR A 34 -15.71 -2.92 1.53
CA THR A 34 -16.66 -2.89 0.41
C THR A 34 -16.16 -1.92 -0.66
N GLU A 35 -16.38 -2.27 -1.92
CA GLU A 35 -16.16 -1.34 -3.02
C GLU A 35 -17.17 -0.18 -2.91
N VAL A 36 -16.72 1.05 -3.16
CA VAL A 36 -17.50 2.30 -3.10
C VAL A 36 -17.12 3.24 -4.24
N PRO A 37 -18.03 4.09 -4.75
CA PRO A 37 -17.63 5.15 -5.68
C PRO A 37 -16.58 6.03 -5.01
N CYS A 38 -15.56 6.46 -5.75
CA CYS A 38 -14.49 7.28 -5.18
C CYS A 38 -14.94 8.66 -4.70
N ASP A 39 -16.07 9.17 -5.20
CA ASP A 39 -16.70 10.42 -4.77
C ASP A 39 -17.66 10.25 -3.59
N SER A 40 -17.85 9.01 -3.12
CA SER A 40 -18.67 8.71 -1.95
C SER A 40 -17.99 9.19 -0.67
N GLU A 41 -18.80 9.70 0.27
CA GLU A 41 -18.36 9.98 1.64
C GLU A 41 -17.80 8.74 2.37
N ARG A 42 -18.15 7.55 1.89
CA ARG A 42 -17.66 6.28 2.44
C ARG A 42 -16.30 5.87 1.87
N ALA A 43 -15.81 6.53 0.82
CA ALA A 43 -14.54 6.21 0.18
C ALA A 43 -13.38 6.55 1.10
N ALA A 44 -12.55 5.54 1.38
CA ALA A 44 -11.43 5.66 2.31
C ALA A 44 -10.08 5.45 1.63
N ALA A 45 -10.02 4.58 0.62
CA ALA A 45 -8.79 4.26 -0.08
C ALA A 45 -9.08 3.92 -1.54
N ARG A 46 -8.06 4.13 -2.38
CA ARG A 46 -8.06 3.83 -3.82
C ARG A 46 -7.02 2.74 -4.12
N VAL A 47 -7.36 1.85 -5.03
CA VAL A 47 -6.44 0.82 -5.55
C VAL A 47 -5.45 1.47 -6.50
N THR A 48 -4.16 1.31 -6.23
CA THR A 48 -3.06 1.84 -7.06
C THR A 48 -2.41 0.79 -7.93
N ALA A 49 -2.43 -0.47 -7.47
CA ALA A 49 -1.99 -1.65 -8.21
C ALA A 49 -2.78 -2.86 -7.74
N ARG A 50 -2.92 -3.86 -8.61
CA ARG A 50 -3.69 -5.07 -8.34
C ARG A 50 -3.04 -6.25 -9.05
N GLU A 51 -2.96 -7.36 -8.34
CA GLU A 51 -2.44 -8.61 -8.87
C GLU A 51 -3.48 -9.70 -8.70
N ASP A 52 -3.81 -10.37 -9.80
CA ASP A 52 -4.67 -11.55 -9.84
C ASP A 52 -3.83 -12.84 -9.80
N GLY A 53 -4.32 -13.88 -9.14
CA GLY A 53 -3.69 -15.19 -9.03
C GLY A 53 -3.22 -15.57 -7.63
N ARG A 54 -2.38 -16.61 -7.52
CA ARG A 54 -1.87 -17.10 -6.22
C ARG A 54 -1.01 -16.00 -5.56
N ALA A 55 -1.62 -15.28 -4.61
CA ALA A 55 -0.97 -14.29 -3.77
C ALA A 55 0.29 -14.90 -3.12
N GLY A 56 1.46 -14.47 -3.58
CA GLY A 56 2.76 -15.01 -3.14
C GLY A 56 3.91 -14.70 -4.10
N ASN A 57 3.65 -14.72 -5.42
CA ASN A 57 4.68 -14.49 -6.46
C ASN A 57 4.42 -13.24 -7.32
N GLY A 58 3.48 -12.37 -6.94
CA GLY A 58 3.20 -11.13 -7.66
C GLY A 58 4.27 -10.05 -7.42
N PRO A 59 4.38 -9.05 -8.30
CA PRO A 59 5.30 -7.92 -8.13
C PRO A 59 4.97 -7.13 -6.84
N PRO A 60 6.00 -6.64 -6.11
CA PRO A 60 5.75 -5.90 -4.88
C PRO A 60 4.90 -4.65 -5.16
N CYS A 61 4.07 -4.29 -4.18
CA CYS A 61 3.31 -3.05 -4.26
C CYS A 61 4.21 -1.81 -4.47
N PRO A 62 3.67 -0.74 -5.09
CA PRO A 62 4.34 0.55 -5.16
C PRO A 62 4.85 1.00 -3.79
N ALA A 63 5.96 1.72 -3.79
CA ALA A 63 6.62 2.22 -2.57
C ALA A 63 5.66 3.00 -1.65
N THR A 64 4.77 3.82 -2.22
CA THR A 64 3.83 4.70 -1.50
C THR A 64 2.51 4.02 -1.11
N THR A 65 2.48 2.69 -1.09
CA THR A 65 1.27 1.94 -0.70
C THR A 65 1.03 2.10 0.79
N ASP A 66 -0.18 2.46 1.21
CA ASP A 66 -0.50 2.62 2.63
C ASP A 66 -0.82 1.28 3.30
N PHE A 67 -1.45 0.35 2.58
CA PHE A 67 -1.73 -1.00 3.07
C PHE A 67 -2.05 -1.95 1.89
N VAL A 68 -1.97 -3.26 2.16
CA VAL A 68 -2.31 -4.30 1.19
C VAL A 68 -3.60 -5.00 1.61
N LEU A 69 -4.56 -5.09 0.69
CA LEU A 69 -5.74 -5.92 0.85
C LEU A 69 -5.50 -7.25 0.13
N HIS A 70 -5.56 -8.35 0.86
CA HIS A 70 -5.58 -9.68 0.25
C HIS A 70 -7.00 -9.99 -0.22
N ILE A 71 -7.16 -10.19 -1.52
CA ILE A 71 -8.45 -10.52 -2.12
C ILE A 71 -8.59 -12.03 -2.07
N SER A 72 -9.48 -12.48 -1.19
CA SER A 72 -10.01 -13.83 -1.20
C SER A 72 -11.52 -13.69 -1.08
N GLU A 73 -12.24 -13.78 -2.19
CA GLU A 73 -13.70 -13.75 -2.09
C GLU A 73 -14.18 -15.01 -1.35
N ARG A 74 -14.78 -14.83 -0.17
CA ARG A 74 -15.83 -15.73 0.32
C ARG A 74 -17.15 -15.09 -0.11
N ARG A 75 -17.67 -15.43 -1.30
CA ARG A 75 -19.07 -15.09 -1.63
C ARG A 75 -19.99 -16.10 -0.93
N PRO A 76 -20.96 -15.66 -0.10
CA PRO A 76 -22.17 -16.43 0.11
C PRO A 76 -23.09 -16.15 -1.08
N SER A 77 -23.40 -17.19 -1.85
CA SER A 77 -24.26 -17.23 -3.05
C SER A 77 -23.59 -16.94 -4.41
N GLY A 78 -23.61 -17.97 -5.28
CA GLY A 78 -23.56 -17.84 -6.73
C GLY A 78 -22.30 -18.34 -7.43
N ASP A 79 -22.00 -19.65 -7.39
CA ASP A 79 -21.24 -20.34 -8.44
C ASP A 79 -22.10 -21.45 -9.08
N GLU A 80 -23.07 -21.05 -9.91
CA GLU A 80 -23.89 -22.01 -10.67
C GLU A 80 -23.10 -22.74 -11.78
N ASP A 81 -21.85 -22.35 -12.03
CA ASP A 81 -21.02 -22.91 -13.11
C ASP A 81 -19.85 -23.81 -12.62
N GLY A 82 -19.60 -23.89 -11.31
CA GLY A 82 -18.76 -24.93 -10.69
C GLY A 82 -17.30 -25.07 -11.19
N ASP A 83 -16.67 -24.02 -11.73
CA ASP A 83 -15.26 -24.08 -12.18
C ASP A 83 -14.24 -23.74 -11.07
N GLY A 84 -14.71 -23.27 -9.90
CA GLY A 84 -13.91 -23.11 -8.68
C GLY A 84 -12.77 -22.07 -8.76
N ALA A 85 -12.73 -21.23 -9.78
CA ALA A 85 -11.68 -20.22 -9.95
C ALA A 85 -11.97 -18.97 -9.09
N VAL A 86 -11.83 -19.09 -7.77
CA VAL A 86 -11.91 -17.93 -6.86
C VAL A 86 -10.83 -16.92 -7.25
N PRO A 87 -11.18 -15.65 -7.56
CA PRO A 87 -10.18 -14.59 -7.73
C PRO A 87 -9.37 -14.48 -6.44
N ARG A 88 -8.13 -14.94 -6.51
CA ARG A 88 -7.12 -14.77 -5.46
C ARG A 88 -6.23 -13.61 -5.89
N GLY A 89 -5.67 -12.87 -4.94
CA GLY A 89 -4.80 -11.76 -5.30
C GLY A 89 -4.55 -10.79 -4.16
N TYR A 90 -4.05 -9.62 -4.53
CA TYR A 90 -3.98 -8.48 -3.62
C TYR A 90 -4.14 -7.16 -4.35
N ALA A 91 -4.62 -6.17 -3.61
CA ALA A 91 -4.69 -4.78 -4.02
C ALA A 91 -3.79 -3.91 -3.15
N CYS A 92 -2.97 -3.09 -3.79
CA CYS A 92 -2.13 -2.10 -3.16
C CYS A 92 -2.92 -0.81 -2.98
N MET A 93 -3.23 -0.47 -1.73
CA MET A 93 -4.16 0.60 -1.40
C MET A 93 -3.44 1.89 -1.02
N ARG A 94 -3.97 3.02 -1.47
CA ARG A 94 -3.59 4.36 -1.04
C ARG A 94 -4.80 5.01 -0.38
N LYS A 95 -4.69 5.47 0.86
CA LYS A 95 -5.77 6.21 1.52
C LYS A 95 -6.08 7.47 0.71
N LEU A 96 -7.33 7.92 0.74
CA LEU A 96 -7.73 9.18 0.12
C LEU A 96 -7.37 10.39 0.99
N GLN A 97 -7.19 10.17 2.29
CA GLN A 97 -6.88 11.20 3.28
C GLN A 97 -5.69 10.78 4.15
N PRO A 98 -4.89 11.75 4.65
CA PRO A 98 -3.87 11.50 5.67
C PRO A 98 -4.44 10.88 6.95
N PRO A 99 -3.60 10.21 7.77
CA PRO A 99 -2.19 9.94 7.53
C PRO A 99 -1.98 8.88 6.45
N HIS A 100 -0.84 8.96 5.75
CA HIS A 100 -0.40 8.00 4.72
C HIS A 100 0.80 7.19 5.22
N PRO A 101 0.57 6.00 5.80
CA PRO A 101 1.64 5.12 6.28
C PRO A 101 2.72 4.78 5.26
N GLY A 102 2.38 4.77 3.97
CA GLY A 102 3.33 4.46 2.90
C GLY A 102 4.20 5.64 2.46
N ASP A 103 3.94 6.86 2.95
CA ASP A 103 4.80 8.00 2.67
C ASP A 103 6.08 7.95 3.52
N PRO A 104 7.22 8.45 3.00
CA PRO A 104 8.45 8.55 3.75
C PRO A 104 8.26 9.16 5.14
N GLY A 105 8.51 8.35 6.17
CA GLY A 105 8.41 8.73 7.57
C GLY A 105 7.00 8.70 8.17
N GLY A 106 5.97 8.35 7.39
CA GLY A 106 4.61 8.14 7.88
C GLY A 106 4.51 6.92 8.80
N GLY A 107 5.28 5.88 8.49
CA GLY A 107 5.41 4.65 9.27
C GLY A 107 4.18 3.74 9.16
N GLY A 108 4.42 2.44 9.05
CA GLY A 108 3.37 1.41 9.05
C GLY A 108 2.84 1.04 7.67
N GLY A 109 3.52 1.49 6.61
CA GLY A 109 3.29 0.98 5.26
C GLY A 109 3.74 -0.49 5.14
N PRO A 110 3.39 -1.17 4.03
CA PRO A 110 3.84 -2.53 3.76
C PRO A 110 5.30 -2.58 3.28
N ARG A 111 5.93 -1.43 3.03
CA ARG A 111 7.26 -1.33 2.41
C ARG A 111 8.07 -0.20 3.02
N THR A 112 9.29 -0.56 3.41
CA THR A 112 10.28 0.42 3.85
C THR A 112 10.97 1.05 2.66
N VAL A 113 11.11 2.37 2.71
CA VAL A 113 11.67 3.23 1.67
C VAL A 113 12.65 4.24 2.27
N VAL A 114 13.33 4.99 1.41
CA VAL A 114 14.19 6.11 1.85
C VAL A 114 13.32 7.20 2.46
N GLY A 115 13.75 7.71 3.61
CA GLY A 115 13.07 8.70 4.44
C GLY A 115 12.31 8.08 5.61
N ASP A 116 12.07 6.76 5.59
CA ASP A 116 11.41 6.07 6.70
C ASP A 116 12.29 5.97 7.93
N CYS A 117 11.60 6.03 9.07
CA CYS A 117 12.19 5.72 10.35
C CYS A 117 11.90 4.27 10.73
N VAL A 118 12.88 3.64 11.37
CA VAL A 118 12.80 2.25 11.80
C VAL A 118 13.29 2.11 13.23
N HIS A 119 12.84 1.06 13.89
CA HIS A 119 13.39 0.62 15.16
C HIS A 119 13.84 -0.84 15.05
N ASP A 120 14.91 -1.18 15.77
CA ASP A 120 15.39 -2.55 15.87
C ASP A 120 14.40 -3.37 16.72
N ILE A 121 14.04 -4.56 16.22
CA ILE A 121 13.20 -5.53 16.93
C ILE A 121 13.97 -6.80 17.31
N GLY A 122 15.29 -6.78 17.17
CA GLY A 122 16.19 -7.89 17.43
C GLY A 122 16.25 -8.90 16.28
N GLY A 123 17.25 -9.79 16.34
CA GLY A 123 17.43 -10.86 15.35
C GLY A 123 17.76 -10.35 13.93
N GLY A 124 18.34 -9.16 13.82
CA GLY A 124 18.67 -8.52 12.54
C GLY A 124 17.45 -8.06 11.76
N LYS A 125 16.31 -7.86 12.43
CA LYS A 125 15.07 -7.37 11.83
C LYS A 125 14.77 -5.98 12.35
N VAL A 126 14.15 -5.19 11.47
CA VAL A 126 13.67 -3.85 11.80
C VAL A 126 12.19 -3.77 11.49
N ARG A 127 11.51 -2.84 12.15
CA ARG A 127 10.14 -2.46 11.86
C ARG A 127 10.10 -0.95 11.64
N GLU A 128 9.26 -0.50 10.71
CA GLU A 128 8.96 0.92 10.55
C GLU A 128 8.33 1.52 11.81
N ALA A 129 8.62 2.78 12.03
CA ALA A 129 8.02 3.65 13.02
C ALA A 129 7.74 5.02 12.38
N ALA A 130 6.69 5.70 12.86
CA ALA A 130 6.44 7.07 12.44
C ALA A 130 7.61 7.96 12.89
N CYS A 131 8.15 8.76 11.97
CA CYS A 131 9.32 9.60 12.26
C CYS A 131 9.05 10.71 13.27
N ASP A 132 7.80 11.13 13.41
CA ASP A 132 7.37 12.14 14.39
C ASP A 132 7.27 11.58 15.83
N GLY A 133 7.48 10.27 16.00
CA GLY A 133 7.36 9.60 17.31
C GLY A 133 5.94 9.41 17.81
N GLY A 134 4.91 9.74 17.01
CA GLY A 134 3.50 9.59 17.37
C GLY A 134 2.97 8.15 17.31
N GLY A 135 3.80 7.20 16.86
CA GLY A 135 3.46 5.78 16.77
C GLY A 135 3.62 5.01 18.08
N GLU A 136 3.30 3.71 18.05
CA GLU A 136 3.46 2.80 19.21
C GLU A 136 4.92 2.66 19.66
N TYR A 137 5.85 2.73 18.71
CA TYR A 137 7.28 2.56 18.93
C TYR A 137 8.03 3.83 18.54
N ALA A 138 8.98 4.24 19.38
CA ALA A 138 9.87 5.35 19.08
C ALA A 138 10.83 4.98 17.93
N PRO A 139 11.01 5.87 16.95
CA PRO A 139 11.97 5.65 15.87
C PRO A 139 13.41 5.73 16.40
N GLN A 140 14.30 4.87 15.89
CA GLN A 140 15.71 4.81 16.32
C GLN A 140 16.69 5.18 15.20
N PHE A 141 16.35 4.84 13.96
CA PHE A 141 17.17 5.11 12.79
C PHE A 141 16.30 5.68 11.67
N GLN A 142 16.89 6.46 10.77
CA GLN A 142 16.27 6.91 9.53
C GLN A 142 17.04 6.35 8.34
N VAL A 143 16.33 5.71 7.40
CA VAL A 143 16.89 5.28 6.12
C VAL A 143 17.13 6.54 5.26
N VAL A 144 18.38 6.91 5.04
CA VAL A 144 18.72 8.15 4.31
C VAL A 144 19.10 7.90 2.86
N GLU A 145 19.47 6.67 2.52
CA GLU A 145 19.91 6.32 1.17
C GLU A 145 19.57 4.87 0.83
N ALA A 146 19.36 4.61 -0.46
CA ALA A 146 19.25 3.27 -1.01
C ALA A 146 20.35 3.05 -2.06
N VAL A 147 21.15 2.00 -1.88
CA VAL A 147 22.29 1.65 -2.72
C VAL A 147 22.24 0.19 -3.16
N ALA A 148 23.08 -0.19 -4.12
CA ALA A 148 23.12 -1.56 -4.64
C ALA A 148 23.84 -2.52 -3.67
N THR A 149 24.90 -2.06 -3.00
CA THR A 149 25.70 -2.86 -2.07
C THR A 149 26.06 -2.09 -0.81
N ARG A 150 26.28 -2.80 0.30
CA ARG A 150 26.64 -2.19 1.59
C ARG A 150 27.89 -1.31 1.55
N ALA A 151 28.85 -1.64 0.70
CA ALA A 151 30.10 -0.87 0.56
C ALA A 151 29.89 0.55 0.01
N GLN A 152 28.73 0.83 -0.58
CA GLN A 152 28.38 2.15 -1.11
C GLN A 152 27.68 3.03 -0.07
N CYS A 153 27.32 2.47 1.10
CA CYS A 153 26.71 3.26 2.15
C CYS A 153 27.70 4.25 2.76
N PRO A 154 27.24 5.45 3.18
CA PRO A 154 28.07 6.40 3.91
C PRO A 154 28.63 5.80 5.21
N ALA A 155 29.79 6.27 5.64
CA ALA A 155 30.42 5.82 6.90
C ALA A 155 29.56 6.10 8.16
N SER A 156 28.62 7.04 8.07
CA SER A 156 27.64 7.33 9.13
C SER A 156 26.52 6.29 9.26
N THR A 157 26.53 5.23 8.44
CA THR A 157 25.52 4.18 8.47
C THR A 157 25.67 3.35 9.73
N GLY A 158 24.67 3.42 10.60
CA GLY A 158 24.59 2.62 11.82
C GLY A 158 23.83 1.31 11.63
N LEU A 159 22.98 1.22 10.59
CA LEU A 159 22.13 0.06 10.36
C LEU A 159 21.88 -0.14 8.85
N TYR A 160 21.92 -1.40 8.41
CA TYR A 160 21.58 -1.78 7.03
C TYR A 160 20.18 -2.38 6.98
N VAL A 161 19.30 -1.77 6.19
CA VAL A 161 17.91 -2.20 6.02
C VAL A 161 17.76 -2.88 4.66
N ARG A 162 17.02 -3.99 4.59
CA ARG A 162 16.68 -4.60 3.30
C ARG A 162 15.49 -3.87 2.70
N LEU A 163 15.71 -3.24 1.56
CA LEU A 163 14.69 -2.57 0.75
C LEU A 163 14.31 -3.44 -0.46
N GLY A 164 13.23 -3.08 -1.13
CA GLY A 164 12.83 -3.68 -2.41
C GLY A 164 13.31 -2.87 -3.62
N GLY A 165 13.46 -3.54 -4.77
CA GLY A 165 13.86 -2.93 -6.04
C GLY A 165 15.36 -3.03 -6.34
N GLU A 166 15.84 -2.28 -7.34
CA GLU A 166 17.22 -2.31 -7.87
C GLU A 166 18.30 -1.87 -6.86
N ARG A 167 17.90 -1.17 -5.80
CA ARG A 167 18.79 -0.67 -4.73
C ARG A 167 18.35 -1.26 -3.39
N PRO A 168 18.66 -2.55 -3.14
CA PRO A 168 18.07 -3.31 -2.04
C PRO A 168 18.69 -3.01 -0.68
N VAL A 169 19.73 -2.18 -0.60
CA VAL A 169 20.41 -1.85 0.65
C VAL A 169 20.05 -0.43 1.08
N GLY A 170 19.28 -0.32 2.15
CA GLY A 170 19.00 0.93 2.85
C GLY A 170 20.12 1.26 3.84
N CYS A 171 20.71 2.44 3.71
CA CYS A 171 21.70 2.97 4.62
C CYS A 171 20.98 3.81 5.67
N ALA A 172 20.86 3.30 6.90
CA ALA A 172 20.16 3.99 7.97
C ALA A 172 21.13 4.59 8.99
N ARG A 173 20.89 5.85 9.35
CA ARG A 173 21.64 6.58 10.38
C ARG A 173 20.83 6.61 11.68
N PRO A 174 21.49 6.61 12.86
CA PRO A 174 20.81 6.90 14.12
C PRO A 174 20.11 8.26 14.08
N LEU A 175 18.96 8.36 14.74
CA LEU A 175 18.22 9.61 14.95
C LEU A 175 18.74 10.40 16.16
#